data_AF-A0A9X8VHJ1-F1
#
_entry.id   AF-A0A9X8VHJ1-F1
#
_cell.length_a   1.000
_cell.length_b   1.000
_cell.length_c   1.000
_cell.angle_alpha   90.00
_cell.angle_beta   90.00
_cell.angle_gamma   90.00
#
_symmetry.space_group_name_H-M   'P 1'
#
loop_
_entity.id
_entity.type
_entity.pdbx_description
1 polymer ?
#
loop_
_entity_poly.entity_id
_entity_poly.type
_entity_poly.pdbx_seq_one_letter_code
_entity_poly.pdbx_strand_id
1 'polypeptide(L)'
;APTWALIPLLVIATLATVIASQAVISGVFSLTRQAVRLGYLPPMRIIYTSDQESGQIYIPVVNWLLFAAVLIVIISFKHSSNLASAYGIVVTGTMLLSSILLSIVAVKNWGWPRALGGLMLLVMLCIDVPLFGANLIKLATGGWLPVALGLTILLIMLTWKTERSRLIRRLRDNQEGLSALIESLEKAPPKRVPGTAVFMERTPHAVPLVLLHNLKHNKVLHERVVLLTIVTT
;
A
#
# COMPACT_ATOMS: atom_id res chain seq x y z
N ALA A 1 -14.27 -6.80 39.60
CA ALA A 1 -13.70 -8.13 39.88
C ALA A 1 -13.56 -8.29 41.39
N PRO A 2 -13.75 -9.50 41.95
CA PRO A 2 -13.41 -9.74 43.34
C PRO A 2 -11.92 -9.41 43.58
N THR A 3 -11.57 -8.89 44.76
CA THR A 3 -10.25 -8.31 45.04
C THR A 3 -9.08 -9.27 44.82
N TRP A 4 -9.30 -10.57 45.06
CA TRP A 4 -8.30 -11.63 44.80
C TRP A 4 -7.98 -11.84 43.32
N ALA A 5 -8.91 -11.56 42.41
CA ALA A 5 -8.75 -11.75 40.98
C ALA A 5 -8.26 -10.49 40.25
N LEU A 6 -8.09 -9.37 40.97
CA LEU A 6 -7.79 -8.06 40.36
C LEU A 6 -6.39 -8.05 39.73
N ILE A 7 -5.37 -8.53 40.46
CA ILE A 7 -3.98 -8.59 39.96
C ILE A 7 -3.85 -9.57 38.78
N PRO A 8 -4.33 -10.83 38.87
CA PRO A 8 -4.30 -11.74 37.72
C PRO A 8 -5.01 -11.19 36.49
N LEU A 9 -6.18 -10.58 36.66
CA LEU A 9 -6.95 -9.99 35.57
C LEU A 9 -6.21 -8.82 34.91
N LEU A 10 -5.54 -7.97 35.70
CA LEU A 10 -4.73 -6.86 35.19
C LEU A 10 -3.56 -7.35 34.32
N VAL A 11 -2.88 -8.41 34.76
CA VAL A 11 -1.78 -9.03 34.01
C VAL A 11 -2.30 -9.58 32.68
N ILE A 12 -3.39 -10.34 32.69
CA ILE A 12 -3.99 -10.90 31.48
C ILE A 12 -4.43 -9.79 30.53
N ALA A 13 -5.08 -8.74 31.03
CA ALA A 13 -5.51 -7.60 30.22
C ALA A 13 -4.33 -6.86 29.57
N THR A 14 -3.22 -6.72 30.30
CA THR A 14 -2.01 -6.07 29.78
C THR A 14 -1.35 -6.92 28.71
N LEU A 15 -1.22 -8.24 28.92
CA LEU A 15 -0.72 -9.17 27.91
C LEU A 15 -1.59 -9.16 26.64
N ALA A 16 -2.92 -9.19 26.79
CA ALA A 16 -3.84 -9.09 25.66
C ALA A 16 -3.67 -7.77 24.88
N THR A 17 -3.45 -6.65 25.58
CA THR A 17 -3.20 -5.34 24.95
C THR A 17 -1.91 -5.34 24.14
N VAL A 18 -0.83 -5.97 24.65
CA VAL A 18 0.43 -6.12 23.93
C VAL A 18 0.24 -6.96 22.67
N ILE A 19 -0.43 -8.11 22.77
CA ILE A 19 -0.70 -8.99 21.63
C ILE A 19 -1.51 -8.27 20.55
N ALA A 20 -2.59 -7.57 20.95
CA ALA A 20 -3.41 -6.79 20.03
C ALA A 20 -2.60 -5.70 19.31
N SER A 21 -1.73 -4.99 20.04
CA SER A 21 -0.85 -3.97 19.46
C SER A 21 0.12 -4.56 18.43
N GLN A 22 0.73 -5.72 18.73
CA GLN A 22 1.62 -6.40 17.79
C GLN A 22 0.89 -6.85 16.52
N ALA A 23 -0.31 -7.43 16.65
CA ALA A 23 -1.11 -7.84 15.50
C ALA A 23 -1.44 -6.67 14.56
N VAL A 24 -1.76 -5.49 15.11
CA VAL A 24 -2.02 -4.27 14.32
C VAL A 24 -0.76 -3.79 13.61
N ILE A 25 0.38 -3.73 14.29
CA ILE A 25 1.66 -3.30 13.69
C ILE A 25 2.04 -4.21 12.52
N SER A 26 1.99 -5.54 12.72
CA SER A 26 2.24 -6.52 11.65
C SER A 26 1.25 -6.38 10.50
N GLY A 27 -0.04 -6.15 10.80
CA GLY A 27 -1.08 -5.89 9.80
C GLY A 27 -0.75 -4.67 8.93
N VAL A 28 -0.31 -3.56 9.54
CA VAL A 28 0.07 -2.33 8.82
C VAL A 28 1.28 -2.58 7.92
N PHE A 29 2.29 -3.34 8.36
CA PHE A 29 3.43 -3.69 7.49
C PHE A 29 3.00 -4.51 6.28
N SER A 30 2.09 -5.47 6.45
CA SER A 30 1.54 -6.27 5.35
C SER A 30 0.76 -5.41 4.35
N LEU A 31 -0.16 -4.57 4.83
CA LEU A 31 -0.94 -3.65 3.99
C LEU A 31 -0.03 -2.65 3.26
N THR A 32 1.00 -2.14 3.94
CA THR A 32 1.96 -1.22 3.32
C THR A 32 2.74 -1.91 2.21
N ARG A 33 3.21 -3.14 2.42
CA ARG A 33 3.86 -3.95 1.37
C ARG A 33 2.94 -4.15 0.17
N GLN A 34 1.66 -4.47 0.41
CA GLN A 34 0.67 -4.62 -0.66
C GLN A 34 0.48 -3.31 -1.44
N ALA A 35 0.37 -2.17 -0.75
CA ALA A 35 0.25 -0.86 -1.37
C ALA A 35 1.48 -0.48 -2.22
N VAL A 36 2.70 -0.79 -1.74
CA VAL A 36 3.94 -0.60 -2.52
C VAL A 36 3.94 -1.47 -3.78
N ARG A 37 3.54 -2.75 -3.68
CA ARG A 37 3.45 -3.67 -4.83
C ARG A 37 2.43 -3.20 -5.87
N LEU A 38 1.29 -2.66 -5.43
CA LEU A 38 0.26 -2.08 -6.29
C LEU A 38 0.64 -0.69 -6.83
N GLY A 39 1.78 -0.13 -6.40
CA GLY A 39 2.28 1.17 -6.86
C GLY A 39 1.56 2.38 -6.28
N TYR A 40 0.84 2.22 -5.16
CA TYR A 40 0.21 3.30 -4.41
C TYR A 40 1.17 4.04 -3.47
N LEU A 41 2.27 3.40 -3.07
CA LEU A 41 3.29 4.00 -2.21
C LEU A 41 4.68 3.92 -2.86
N PRO A 42 5.62 4.82 -2.50
CA PRO A 42 7.00 4.75 -2.94
C PRO A 42 7.65 3.42 -2.54
N PRO A 43 8.65 2.95 -3.31
CA PRO A 43 9.53 1.88 -2.86
C PRO A 43 10.14 2.26 -1.51
N MET A 44 9.96 1.40 -0.52
CA MET A 44 10.53 1.56 0.82
C MET A 44 11.46 0.38 1.12
N ARG A 45 12.40 0.59 2.04
CA ARG A 45 13.26 -0.49 2.53
C ARG A 45 12.39 -1.47 3.32
N ILE A 46 12.25 -2.68 2.79
CA ILE A 46 11.54 -3.79 3.41
C ILE A 46 12.60 -4.79 3.90
N ILE A 47 12.59 -5.09 5.20
CA ILE A 47 13.49 -6.07 5.82
C ILE A 47 12.65 -7.32 6.10
N TYR A 48 13.06 -8.44 5.54
CA TYR A 48 12.46 -9.74 5.84
C TYR A 48 13.14 -10.29 7.09
N THR A 49 12.37 -10.52 8.15
CA THR A 49 12.89 -10.97 9.45
C THR A 49 13.00 -12.49 9.55
N SER A 50 12.32 -13.22 8.65
CA SER A 50 12.47 -14.66 8.49
C SER A 50 12.48 -15.03 7.01
N ASP A 51 13.35 -15.97 6.65
CA ASP A 51 13.47 -16.51 5.31
C ASP A 51 12.36 -17.55 5.00
N GLN A 52 11.67 -18.05 6.04
CA GLN A 52 10.64 -19.10 5.90
C GLN A 52 9.21 -18.53 5.93
N GLU A 53 9.00 -17.42 6.64
CA GLU A 53 7.66 -16.85 6.86
C GLU A 53 7.45 -15.54 6.12
N SER A 54 6.64 -15.58 5.06
CA SER A 54 6.30 -14.41 4.24
C SER A 54 5.58 -13.28 5.00
N GLY A 55 5.13 -13.54 6.24
CA GLY A 55 4.47 -12.57 7.14
C GLY A 55 5.43 -11.79 8.02
N GLN A 56 6.69 -12.21 8.18
CA GLN A 56 7.68 -11.52 9.03
C GLN A 56 8.38 -10.41 8.24
N ILE A 57 7.74 -9.24 8.25
CA ILE A 57 8.16 -8.08 7.47
C ILE A 57 8.33 -6.91 8.42
N TYR A 58 9.48 -6.25 8.36
CA TYR A 58 9.74 -5.01 9.07
C TYR A 58 9.98 -3.87 8.09
N ILE A 59 9.26 -2.76 8.27
CA ILE A 59 9.40 -1.55 7.46
C ILE A 59 9.75 -0.38 8.40
N PRO A 60 11.05 0.00 8.52
CA PRO A 60 11.50 0.96 9.54
C PRO A 60 10.78 2.30 9.48
N VAL A 61 10.56 2.84 8.27
CA VAL A 61 9.88 4.12 8.06
C VAL A 61 8.45 4.08 8.59
N VAL A 62 7.73 3.00 8.31
CA VAL A 62 6.35 2.81 8.77
C VAL A 62 6.30 2.66 10.29
N ASN A 63 7.28 1.98 10.88
CA ASN A 63 7.36 1.84 12.33
C ASN A 63 7.51 3.20 13.04
N TRP A 64 8.43 4.05 12.53
CA TRP A 64 8.60 5.41 13.06
C TRP A 64 7.38 6.30 12.83
N LEU A 65 6.72 6.18 11.67
CA LEU A 65 5.47 6.90 11.40
C LEU A 65 4.34 6.45 12.32
N LEU A 66 4.19 5.15 12.57
CA LEU A 66 3.22 4.61 13.53
C LEU A 66 3.50 5.13 14.94
N PHE A 67 4.77 5.12 15.36
CA PHE A 67 5.15 5.65 16.67
C PHE A 67 4.77 7.14 16.81
N ALA A 68 5.10 7.97 15.81
CA ALA A 68 4.74 9.38 15.79
C ALA A 68 3.22 9.59 15.79
N ALA A 69 2.47 8.83 14.98
CA ALA A 69 1.02 8.89 14.93
C ALA A 69 0.37 8.53 16.27
N VAL A 70 0.85 7.46 16.92
CA VAL A 70 0.37 7.06 18.26
C VAL A 70 0.66 8.14 19.30
N LEU A 71 1.85 8.75 19.29
CA LEU A 71 2.19 9.86 20.19
C LEU A 71 1.27 11.07 19.99
N ILE A 72 1.03 11.47 18.73
CA ILE A 72 0.11 12.56 18.40
C ILE A 72 -1.28 12.26 18.96
N VAL A 73 -1.79 11.04 18.73
CA VAL A 73 -3.11 10.63 19.22
C VAL A 73 -3.19 10.66 20.74
N ILE A 74 -2.18 10.14 21.46
CA ILE A 74 -2.15 10.14 22.93
C ILE A 74 -2.16 11.58 23.48
N ILE A 75 -1.31 12.45 22.92
CA ILE A 75 -1.19 13.85 23.36
C ILE A 75 -2.46 14.66 23.05
N SER A 76 -3.08 14.43 21.88
CA SER A 76 -4.29 15.14 21.46
C SER A 76 -5.52 14.71 22.25
N PHE A 77 -5.71 13.42 22.51
CA PHE A 77 -6.95 12.93 23.12
C PHE A 77 -6.95 12.99 24.64
N LYS A 78 -5.80 12.78 25.31
CA LYS A 78 -5.56 12.77 26.77
C LYS A 78 -6.43 11.83 27.62
N HIS A 79 -7.73 11.73 27.34
CA HIS A 79 -8.72 10.84 27.93
C HIS A 79 -9.07 9.69 26.98
N SER A 80 -9.11 8.47 27.52
CA SER A 80 -9.41 7.23 26.80
C SER A 80 -10.84 7.17 26.22
N SER A 81 -11.80 7.86 26.82
CA SER A 81 -13.19 7.94 26.34
C SER A 81 -13.32 8.61 24.97
N ASN A 82 -12.54 9.67 24.73
CA ASN A 82 -12.55 10.38 23.45
C ASN A 82 -11.88 9.54 22.35
N LEU A 83 -10.83 8.79 22.70
CA LEU A 83 -10.13 7.89 21.77
C LEU A 83 -11.04 6.74 21.30
N ALA A 84 -11.81 6.14 22.21
CA ALA A 84 -12.73 5.06 21.89
C ALA A 84 -13.80 5.49 20.87
N SER A 85 -14.31 6.71 21.01
CA SER A 85 -15.30 7.28 20.09
C SER A 85 -14.73 7.52 18.68
N ALA A 86 -13.48 7.97 18.59
CA ALA A 86 -12.83 8.24 17.31
C ALA A 86 -12.47 6.95 16.55
N TYR A 87 -12.05 5.90 17.27
CA TYR A 87 -11.80 4.57 16.70
C TYR A 87 -13.08 3.96 16.11
N GLY A 88 -14.23 4.14 16.77
CA GLY A 88 -15.52 3.62 16.32
C GLY A 88 -15.92 4.07 14.91
N ILE A 89 -15.62 5.32 14.53
CA ILE A 89 -15.91 5.85 13.18
C ILE A 89 -15.14 5.08 12.12
N VAL A 90 -13.84 4.88 12.33
CA VAL A 90 -12.97 4.19 11.36
C VAL A 90 -13.38 2.73 11.25
N VAL A 91 -13.61 2.04 12.37
CA VAL A 91 -13.98 0.61 12.37
C VAL A 91 -15.33 0.40 11.69
N THR A 92 -16.37 1.14 12.08
CA THR A 92 -17.69 0.99 11.47
C THR A 92 -17.67 1.39 9.99
N GLY A 93 -16.86 2.38 9.61
CA GLY A 93 -16.62 2.72 8.21
C GLY A 93 -15.94 1.59 7.44
N THR A 94 -14.93 0.94 8.02
CA THR A 94 -14.29 -0.24 7.41
C THR A 94 -15.23 -1.43 7.30
N MET A 95 -16.07 -1.68 8.31
CA MET A 95 -17.09 -2.73 8.28
C MET A 95 -18.09 -2.48 7.14
N LEU A 96 -18.64 -1.27 7.05
CA LEU A 96 -19.54 -0.86 5.97
C LEU A 96 -18.94 -1.09 4.57
N LEU A 97 -17.69 -0.65 4.37
CA LEU A 97 -16.98 -0.86 3.10
C LEU A 97 -16.71 -2.34 2.84
N SER A 98 -16.33 -3.10 3.87
CA SER A 98 -16.05 -4.53 3.75
C SER A 98 -17.30 -5.33 3.41
N SER A 99 -18.47 -4.98 3.96
CA SER A 99 -19.76 -5.59 3.63
C SER A 99 -20.13 -5.40 2.17
N ILE A 100 -19.91 -4.20 1.62
CA ILE A 100 -20.10 -3.91 0.19
C ILE A 100 -19.12 -4.73 -0.66
N LEU A 101 -17.83 -4.70 -0.32
CA LEU A 101 -16.80 -5.44 -1.07
C LEU A 101 -17.03 -6.95 -1.02
N LEU A 102 -17.43 -7.50 0.13
CA LEU A 102 -17.72 -8.91 0.32
C LEU A 102 -18.89 -9.35 -0.57
N SER A 103 -19.95 -8.54 -0.67
CA SER A 103 -21.06 -8.82 -1.58
C SER A 103 -20.61 -8.82 -3.05
N ILE A 104 -19.77 -7.87 -3.46
CA ILE A 104 -19.21 -7.83 -4.82
C ILE A 104 -18.35 -9.08 -5.09
N VAL A 105 -17.50 -9.46 -4.14
CA VAL A 105 -16.64 -10.66 -4.24
C VAL A 105 -17.47 -11.93 -4.29
N ALA A 106 -18.51 -12.05 -3.46
CA ALA A 106 -19.39 -13.22 -3.45
C ALA A 106 -20.09 -13.41 -4.80
N VAL A 107 -20.59 -12.33 -5.41
CA VAL A 107 -21.25 -12.40 -6.72
C VAL A 107 -20.24 -12.60 -7.86
N LYS A 108 -19.15 -11.83 -7.91
CA LYS A 108 -18.23 -11.83 -9.06
C LYS A 108 -17.19 -12.93 -9.03
N ASN A 109 -16.66 -13.25 -7.85
CA ASN A 109 -15.53 -14.17 -7.70
C ASN A 109 -15.97 -15.55 -7.20
N TRP A 110 -16.99 -15.63 -6.35
CA TRP A 110 -17.54 -16.92 -5.87
C TRP A 110 -18.74 -17.41 -6.67
N GLY A 111 -19.25 -16.62 -7.62
CA GLY A 111 -20.34 -17.00 -8.51
C GLY A 111 -21.71 -17.10 -7.84
N TRP A 112 -21.92 -16.45 -6.69
CA TRP A 112 -23.22 -16.47 -6.01
C TRP A 112 -24.29 -15.77 -6.85
N PRO A 113 -25.56 -16.25 -6.79
CA PRO A 113 -26.65 -15.55 -7.45
C PRO A 113 -26.81 -14.14 -6.88
N ARG A 114 -27.08 -13.17 -7.74
CA ARG A 114 -27.19 -11.73 -7.36
C ARG A 114 -28.19 -11.50 -6.23
N ALA A 115 -29.26 -12.29 -6.18
CA ALA A 115 -30.26 -12.22 -5.11
C ALA A 115 -29.67 -12.59 -3.73
N LEU A 116 -28.85 -13.64 -3.66
CA LEU A 116 -28.21 -14.07 -2.41
C LEU A 116 -27.13 -13.08 -1.97
N GLY A 117 -26.32 -12.59 -2.91
CA GLY A 117 -25.34 -11.52 -2.63
C GLY A 117 -25.99 -10.21 -2.18
N GLY A 118 -27.13 -9.86 -2.76
CA GLY A 118 -27.94 -8.70 -2.37
C GLY A 118 -28.61 -8.87 -1.00
N LEU A 119 -29.13 -10.05 -0.69
CA LEU A 119 -29.70 -10.37 0.62
C LEU A 119 -28.64 -10.28 1.72
N MET A 120 -27.46 -10.88 1.50
CA MET A 120 -26.35 -10.79 2.43
C MET A 120 -25.92 -9.34 2.67
N LEU A 121 -25.80 -8.54 1.59
CA LEU A 121 -25.48 -7.13 1.69
C LEU A 121 -26.53 -6.38 2.51
N LEU A 122 -27.82 -6.65 2.27
CA LEU A 122 -28.91 -6.00 2.99
C LEU A 122 -28.85 -6.31 4.49
N VAL A 123 -28.64 -7.58 4.86
CA VAL A 123 -28.50 -7.99 6.27
C VAL A 123 -27.30 -7.30 6.93
N MET A 124 -26.14 -7.23 6.27
CA MET A 124 -24.98 -6.55 6.84
C MET A 124 -25.18 -5.03 6.93
N LEU A 125 -25.73 -4.39 5.88
CA LEU A 125 -25.99 -2.95 5.89
C LEU A 125 -27.06 -2.54 6.92
N CYS A 126 -28.02 -3.41 7.23
CA CYS A 126 -28.98 -3.17 8.32
C CYS A 126 -28.29 -3.00 9.68
N ILE A 127 -27.10 -3.56 9.88
CA ILE A 127 -26.32 -3.43 11.12
C ILE A 127 -25.29 -2.30 10.98
N ASP A 128 -24.56 -2.29 9.86
CA ASP A 128 -23.43 -1.38 9.66
C ASP A 128 -23.87 0.08 9.48
N VAL A 129 -24.98 0.33 8.77
CA VAL A 129 -25.44 1.71 8.50
C VAL A 129 -25.88 2.41 9.79
N PRO A 130 -26.70 1.81 10.68
CA PRO A 130 -27.02 2.42 11.97
C PRO A 130 -25.78 2.61 12.86
N LEU A 131 -24.88 1.62 12.92
CA LEU A 131 -23.65 1.73 13.72
C LEU A 131 -22.72 2.83 13.21
N PHE A 132 -22.56 2.96 11.89
CA PHE A 132 -21.78 4.03 11.28
C PHE A 132 -22.45 5.39 11.53
N GLY A 133 -23.77 5.49 11.34
CA GLY A 133 -24.54 6.71 11.61
C GLY A 133 -24.40 7.19 13.06
N ALA A 134 -24.49 6.28 14.04
CA ALA A 134 -24.32 6.60 15.45
C ALA A 134 -22.90 7.10 15.79
N ASN A 135 -21.88 6.59 15.10
CA ASN A 135 -20.50 7.03 15.28
C ASN A 135 -20.22 8.35 14.53
N LEU A 136 -20.90 8.63 13.42
CA LEU A 136 -20.68 9.84 12.62
C LEU A 136 -21.02 11.13 13.38
N ILE A 137 -21.98 11.07 14.31
CA ILE A 137 -22.33 12.19 15.21
C ILE A 137 -21.12 12.59 16.08
N LYS A 138 -20.25 11.62 16.40
CA LYS A 138 -19.05 11.84 17.24
C LYS A 138 -17.85 12.40 16.45
N LEU A 139 -18.01 12.64 15.15
CA LEU A 139 -16.95 13.24 14.33
C LEU A 139 -16.56 14.63 14.86
N ALA A 140 -17.55 15.44 15.22
CA ALA A 140 -17.35 16.80 15.74
C ALA A 140 -16.75 16.84 17.15
N THR A 141 -16.94 15.79 17.96
CA THR A 141 -16.48 15.73 19.36
C THR A 141 -15.12 15.06 19.54
N GLY A 142 -14.41 14.78 18.43
CA GLY A 142 -13.04 14.24 18.46
C GLY A 142 -12.75 13.21 17.37
N GLY A 143 -13.78 12.66 16.71
CA GLY A 143 -13.61 11.66 15.66
C GLY A 143 -12.94 12.14 14.37
N TRP A 144 -12.74 13.46 14.21
CA TRP A 144 -12.12 14.05 13.03
C TRP A 144 -10.63 13.68 12.87
N LEU A 145 -9.88 13.45 13.96
CA LEU A 145 -8.42 13.27 13.88
C LEU A 145 -8.00 11.98 13.15
N PRO A 146 -8.52 10.78 13.50
CA PRO A 146 -8.22 9.56 12.73
C PRO A 146 -8.69 9.63 11.27
N VAL A 147 -9.82 10.31 11.02
CA VAL A 147 -10.33 10.53 9.66
C VAL A 147 -9.40 11.42 8.86
N ALA A 148 -8.90 12.51 9.46
CA ALA A 148 -7.92 13.39 8.84
C ALA A 148 -6.60 12.65 8.55
N LEU A 149 -6.11 11.82 9.47
CA LEU A 149 -4.94 10.96 9.24
C LEU A 149 -5.19 9.97 8.08
N GLY A 150 -6.36 9.33 8.03
CA GLY A 150 -6.73 8.46 6.91
C GLY A 150 -6.78 9.19 5.57
N LEU A 151 -7.38 10.38 5.54
CA LEU A 151 -7.46 11.23 4.33
C LEU A 151 -6.09 11.71 3.88
N THR A 152 -5.20 12.10 4.79
CA THR A 152 -3.83 12.50 4.42
C THR A 152 -3.04 11.35 3.81
N ILE A 153 -3.13 10.14 4.38
CA ILE A 153 -2.51 8.94 3.78
C ILE A 153 -3.13 8.65 2.41
N LEU A 154 -4.45 8.74 2.28
CA LEU A 154 -5.13 8.57 0.99
C LEU A 154 -4.66 9.59 -0.06
N LEU A 155 -4.52 10.85 0.32
CA LEU A 155 -4.01 11.91 -0.56
C LEU A 155 -2.58 11.61 -1.00
N ILE A 156 -1.71 11.16 -0.10
CA ILE A 156 -0.34 10.72 -0.43
C ILE A 156 -0.40 9.57 -1.45
N MET A 157 -1.24 8.56 -1.21
CA MET A 157 -1.38 7.41 -2.11
C MET A 157 -1.91 7.80 -3.49
N LEU A 158 -2.93 8.66 -3.55
CA LEU A 158 -3.51 9.15 -4.81
C LEU A 158 -2.53 10.02 -5.58
N THR A 159 -1.83 10.91 -4.89
CA THR A 159 -0.80 11.77 -5.48
C THR A 159 0.32 10.91 -6.05
N TRP A 160 0.85 9.97 -5.27
CA TRP A 160 1.91 9.07 -5.72
C TRP A 160 1.49 8.23 -6.92
N LYS A 161 0.31 7.60 -6.87
CA LYS A 161 -0.21 6.81 -7.99
C LYS A 161 -0.36 7.66 -9.25
N THR A 162 -0.90 8.87 -9.12
CA THR A 162 -1.15 9.77 -10.25
C THR A 162 0.15 10.24 -10.87
N GLU A 163 1.10 10.73 -10.06
CA GLU A 163 2.39 11.22 -10.54
C GLU A 163 3.26 10.09 -11.10
N ARG A 164 3.26 8.91 -10.46
CA ARG A 164 3.91 7.72 -11.02
C ARG A 164 3.32 7.36 -12.39
N SER A 165 1.99 7.41 -12.53
CA SER A 165 1.33 7.11 -13.81
C SER A 165 1.66 8.15 -14.88
N ARG A 166 1.74 9.44 -14.52
CA ARG A 166 2.16 10.53 -15.40
C ARG A 166 3.62 10.38 -15.83
N LEU A 167 4.52 10.04 -14.90
CA LEU A 167 5.92 9.80 -15.18
C LEU A 167 6.08 8.60 -16.13
N ILE A 168 5.42 7.48 -15.85
CA ILE A 168 5.44 6.29 -16.71
C ILE A 168 4.91 6.64 -18.10
N ARG A 169 3.84 7.45 -18.19
CA ARG A 169 3.29 7.90 -19.47
C ARG A 169 4.27 8.80 -20.23
N ARG A 170 4.91 9.77 -19.58
CA ARG A 170 5.95 10.62 -20.20
C ARG A 170 7.17 9.82 -20.68
N LEU A 171 7.58 8.82 -19.91
CA LEU A 171 8.65 7.89 -20.31
C LEU A 171 8.20 7.00 -21.48
N ARG A 172 6.91 6.67 -21.60
CA ARG A 172 6.33 5.95 -22.75
C ARG A 172 6.11 6.82 -23.99
N ASP A 173 5.74 8.08 -23.83
CA ASP A 173 5.57 9.01 -24.96
C ASP A 173 6.93 9.35 -25.61
N ASN A 174 8.05 9.05 -24.94
CA ASN A 174 9.39 8.96 -25.55
C ASN A 174 9.60 7.65 -26.37
N GLN A 175 8.54 6.98 -26.85
CA GLN A 175 8.64 5.80 -27.73
C GLN A 175 9.28 6.13 -29.08
N GLU A 176 9.21 7.39 -29.54
CA GLU A 176 10.05 7.89 -30.65
C GLU A 176 11.56 7.86 -30.30
N GLY A 177 11.88 7.80 -29.00
CA GLY A 177 13.22 7.78 -28.47
C GLY A 177 14.01 6.51 -28.77
N LEU A 178 13.41 5.33 -28.99
CA LEU A 178 14.21 4.15 -29.33
C LEU A 178 14.77 4.26 -30.74
N SER A 179 13.92 4.58 -31.71
CA SER A 179 14.34 4.83 -33.09
C SER A 179 15.29 6.03 -33.15
N ALA A 180 14.98 7.13 -32.46
CA ALA A 180 15.85 8.30 -32.40
C ALA A 180 17.18 8.04 -31.68
N LEU A 181 17.19 7.17 -30.65
CA LEU A 181 18.42 6.75 -29.97
C LEU A 181 19.27 5.87 -30.88
N ILE A 182 18.66 4.93 -31.60
CA ILE A 182 19.37 4.11 -32.59
C ILE A 182 19.99 5.03 -33.65
N GLU A 183 19.22 5.96 -34.21
CA GLU A 183 19.72 6.92 -35.20
C GLU A 183 20.85 7.81 -34.64
N SER A 184 20.73 8.25 -33.38
CA SER A 184 21.79 9.03 -32.71
C SER A 184 23.06 8.22 -32.46
N LEU A 185 22.92 6.93 -32.11
CA LEU A 185 24.03 6.00 -31.92
C LEU A 185 24.68 5.60 -33.25
N GLU A 186 23.95 5.61 -34.36
CA GLU A 186 24.51 5.43 -35.71
C GLU A 186 25.30 6.65 -36.16
N LYS A 187 24.82 7.87 -35.87
CA LYS A 187 25.52 9.13 -36.17
C LYS A 187 26.79 9.32 -35.35
N ALA A 188 26.78 8.91 -34.08
CA ALA A 188 27.91 9.03 -33.16
C ALA A 188 28.14 7.72 -32.40
N PRO A 189 28.78 6.71 -33.02
CA PRO A 189 28.93 5.39 -32.41
C PRO A 189 29.88 5.44 -31.21
N PRO A 190 29.43 5.04 -30.01
CA PRO A 190 30.29 4.90 -28.84
C PRO A 190 31.24 3.72 -29.01
N LYS A 191 32.31 3.69 -28.19
CA LYS A 191 33.28 2.60 -28.20
C LYS A 191 32.58 1.26 -27.98
N ARG A 192 32.87 0.26 -28.83
CA ARG A 192 32.30 -1.09 -28.69
C ARG A 192 33.22 -2.01 -27.91
N VAL A 193 32.64 -2.82 -27.02
CA VAL A 193 33.32 -3.89 -26.29
C VAL A 193 32.78 -5.27 -26.70
N PRO A 194 33.64 -6.30 -26.69
CA PRO A 194 33.24 -7.66 -27.03
C PRO A 194 32.20 -8.18 -26.03
N GLY A 195 31.21 -8.92 -26.55
CA GLY A 195 30.15 -9.54 -25.74
C GLY A 195 28.74 -9.15 -26.15
N THR A 196 27.76 -9.76 -25.47
CA THR A 196 26.33 -9.51 -25.68
C THR A 196 25.71 -8.96 -24.40
N ALA A 197 25.09 -7.77 -24.49
CA ALA A 197 24.33 -7.19 -23.39
C ALA A 197 22.83 -7.37 -23.63
N VAL A 198 22.11 -7.83 -22.61
CA VAL A 198 20.66 -7.97 -22.63
C VAL A 198 20.05 -6.92 -21.70
N PHE A 199 19.28 -5.98 -22.24
CA PHE A 199 18.55 -4.99 -21.46
C PHE A 199 17.07 -5.36 -21.45
N MET A 200 16.52 -5.57 -20.26
CA MET A 200 15.11 -5.90 -20.10
C MET A 200 14.28 -4.64 -19.88
N GLU A 201 13.18 -4.54 -20.61
CA GLU A 201 12.22 -3.44 -20.44
C GLU A 201 10.80 -4.00 -20.43
N ARG A 202 9.92 -3.41 -19.61
CA ARG A 202 8.54 -3.88 -19.45
C ARG A 202 7.63 -3.53 -20.61
N THR A 203 8.04 -2.56 -21.43
CA THR A 203 7.23 -2.03 -22.52
C THR A 203 7.92 -2.28 -23.86
N PRO A 204 7.21 -2.85 -24.86
CA PRO A 204 7.75 -2.97 -26.21
C PRO A 204 8.12 -1.59 -26.78
N HIS A 205 9.25 -1.51 -27.49
CA HIS A 205 9.73 -0.31 -28.17
C HIS A 205 10.08 0.89 -27.26
N ALA A 206 10.15 0.70 -25.94
CA ALA A 206 10.69 1.71 -25.03
C ALA A 206 12.23 1.59 -24.95
N VAL A 207 12.91 2.74 -24.78
CA VAL A 207 14.35 2.74 -24.47
C VAL A 207 14.55 2.23 -23.05
N PRO A 208 15.34 1.16 -22.81
CA PRO A 208 15.63 0.74 -21.46
C PRO A 208 16.41 1.82 -20.71
N LEU A 209 15.92 2.25 -19.55
CA LEU A 209 16.57 3.30 -18.76
C LEU A 209 18.01 2.91 -18.38
N VAL A 210 18.23 1.62 -18.16
CA VAL A 210 19.55 1.04 -17.83
C VAL A 210 20.54 1.19 -18.98
N LEU A 211 20.09 1.11 -20.23
CA LEU A 211 20.93 1.33 -21.42
C LEU A 211 21.43 2.78 -21.46
N LEU A 212 20.52 3.75 -21.22
CA LEU A 212 20.88 5.17 -21.17
C LEU A 212 21.87 5.48 -20.05
N HIS A 213 21.66 4.91 -18.86
CA HIS A 213 22.62 5.06 -17.76
C HIS A 213 23.99 4.47 -18.07
N ASN A 214 24.04 3.29 -18.70
CA ASN A 214 25.30 2.69 -19.14
C ASN A 214 26.02 3.58 -20.16
N LEU A 215 25.31 4.11 -21.15
CA LEU A 215 25.88 5.03 -22.14
C LEU A 215 26.38 6.33 -21.51
N LYS A 216 25.64 6.88 -20.53
CA LYS A 216 26.02 8.12 -19.84
C LYS A 216 27.29 7.97 -18.99
N HIS A 217 27.39 6.87 -18.24
CA HIS A 217 28.49 6.67 -17.28
C HIS A 217 29.69 5.97 -17.90
N ASN A 218 29.45 4.87 -18.61
CA ASN A 218 30.52 4.04 -19.14
C ASN A 218 30.94 4.50 -20.54
N LYS A 219 30.04 5.14 -21.30
CA LYS A 219 30.30 5.58 -22.69
C LYS A 219 30.71 4.43 -23.62
N VAL A 220 30.26 3.21 -23.31
CA VAL A 220 30.58 1.99 -24.06
C VAL A 220 29.30 1.24 -24.42
N LEU A 221 29.30 0.59 -25.58
CA LEU A 221 28.23 -0.30 -26.02
C LEU A 221 28.79 -1.70 -26.30
N HIS A 222 28.00 -2.76 -26.12
CA HIS A 222 28.44 -4.11 -26.49
C HIS A 222 28.29 -4.32 -28.00
N GLU A 223 29.03 -5.28 -28.57
CA GLU A 223 28.90 -5.67 -29.98
C GLU A 223 27.46 -6.08 -30.32
N ARG A 224 26.83 -6.88 -29.45
CA ARG A 224 25.43 -7.28 -29.56
C ARG A 224 24.65 -6.70 -28.39
N VAL A 225 23.59 -5.96 -28.70
CA VAL A 225 22.65 -5.44 -27.70
C VAL A 225 21.28 -6.03 -27.99
N VAL A 226 20.73 -6.77 -27.04
CA VAL A 226 19.39 -7.37 -27.13
C VAL A 226 18.46 -6.62 -26.20
N LEU A 227 17.37 -6.09 -26.74
CA LEU A 227 16.29 -5.49 -25.97
C LEU A 227 15.22 -6.56 -25.75
N LEU A 228 15.04 -7.02 -24.51
CA LEU A 228 14.12 -8.09 -24.17
C LEU A 228 12.88 -7.52 -23.48
N THR A 229 11.70 -7.86 -23.99
CA THR A 229 10.41 -7.56 -23.35
C THR A 229 9.63 -8.84 -23.15
N ILE A 230 9.22 -9.12 -21.92
CA ILE A 230 8.38 -10.27 -21.58
C ILE A 230 6.92 -9.82 -21.64
N VAL A 231 6.16 -10.39 -22.58
CA VAL A 231 4.71 -10.19 -22.69
C VAL A 231 4.02 -11.37 -22.00
N THR A 232 3.48 -11.14 -20.80
CA THR A 232 2.60 -12.11 -20.14
C THR A 232 1.17 -11.91 -20.65
N THR A 233 0.62 -12.95 -21.28
CA THR A 233 -0.79 -13.08 -21.68
C THR A 233 -1.71 -13.31 -20.51
#